data_AF-A0A920GK91-F1
#
_entry.id   AF-A0A920GK91-F1
#
_cell.length_a   1.000
_cell.length_b   1.000
_cell.length_c   1.000
_cell.angle_alpha   90.00
_cell.angle_beta   90.00
_cell.angle_gamma   90.00
#
_symmetry.space_group_name_H-M   'P 1'
#
loop_
_entity.id
_entity.type
_entity.pdbx_description
1 polymer ?
#
loop_
_entity_poly.entity_id
_entity_poly.type
_entity_poly.pdbx_seq_one_letter_code
_entity_poly.pdbx_strand_id
1 'polypeptide(L)' 'MLYPNVEELRQNYLKITAQDDFKSEFDQLLRDYVGRPTPLYFASRLSEKYNTKIYLKREDLCHTGCT' A
#
# COMPACT_ATOMS: atom_id res chain seq x y z
N MET A 1 -12.91 -18.45 21.24
CA MET A 1 -13.66 -17.19 21.47
C MET A 1 -13.45 -16.13 20.38
N LEU A 2 -12.34 -16.13 19.63
CA LEU A 2 -12.11 -15.17 18.54
C LEU A 2 -12.73 -15.56 17.18
N TYR A 3 -13.04 -16.84 16.98
CA TYR A 3 -13.52 -17.35 15.70
C TYR A 3 -14.76 -16.60 15.14
N PRO A 4 -15.82 -16.32 15.92
CA PRO A 4 -16.98 -15.58 15.41
C PRO A 4 -16.63 -14.18 14.92
N ASN A 5 -15.78 -13.45 15.66
CA ASN A 5 -15.38 -12.09 15.33
C ASN A 5 -14.51 -12.04 14.05
N VAL A 6 -13.61 -13.02 13.89
CA VAL A 6 -12.77 -13.12 12.69
C VAL A 6 -13.61 -13.47 11.46
N GLU A 7 -14.59 -14.35 11.61
CA GLU A 7 -15.48 -14.73 10.52
C GLU A 7 -16.40 -13.57 10.11
N GLU A 8 -16.95 -12.83 11.07
CA GLU A 8 -17.73 -11.62 10.79
C GLU A 8 -16.90 -10.56 10.04
N LEU A 9 -15.67 -10.28 10.50
CA LEU A 9 -14.76 -9.35 9.83
C LEU A 9 -14.48 -9.79 8.39
N ARG A 10 -14.18 -11.08 8.19
CA ARG A 10 -13.89 -11.63 6.85
C ARG A 10 -15.05 -11.43 5.90
N GLN A 11 -16.27 -11.73 6.34
CA GLN A 11 -17.48 -11.61 5.51
C GLN A 11 -17.77 -10.16 5.13
N ASN A 12 -17.63 -9.23 6.07
CA ASN A 12 -17.83 -7.80 5.81
C ASN A 12 -16.72 -7.23 4.92
N TYR A 13 -15.46 -7.59 5.15
CA TYR A 13 -14.33 -7.16 4.32
C TYR A 13 -14.54 -7.53 2.85
N LEU A 14 -14.91 -8.78 2.56
CA LEU A 14 -15.13 -9.23 1.18
C LEU A 14 -16.30 -8.51 0.51
N LYS A 15 -17.35 -8.18 1.26
CA LYS A 15 -18.48 -7.40 0.75
C LYS A 15 -18.09 -5.96 0.46
N ILE A 16 -17.51 -5.27 1.43
CA ILE A 16 -17.18 -3.84 1.36
C ILE A 16 -16.11 -3.55 0.30
N THR A 17 -15.04 -4.34 0.26
CA THR A 17 -13.95 -4.16 -0.72
C THR A 17 -14.39 -4.35 -2.18
N ALA A 18 -15.50 -5.04 -2.41
CA ALA A 18 -16.08 -5.21 -3.74
C ALA A 18 -16.96 -4.02 -4.17
N GLN A 19 -17.41 -3.16 -3.24
CA GLN A 19 -18.28 -2.03 -3.55
C GLN A 19 -17.50 -0.90 -4.25
N ASP A 20 -18.12 -0.27 -5.24
CA ASP A 20 -17.45 0.72 -6.07
C ASP A 20 -17.30 2.08 -5.40
N ASP A 21 -18.24 2.44 -4.52
CA ASP A 21 -18.13 3.62 -3.65
C ASP A 21 -16.93 3.53 -2.71
N PHE A 22 -16.75 2.37 -2.05
CA PHE A 22 -15.61 2.11 -1.19
C PHE A 22 -14.29 2.18 -1.96
N LYS A 23 -14.20 1.54 -3.14
CA LYS A 23 -13.00 1.61 -3.99
C LYS A 23 -12.69 3.05 -4.39
N SER A 24 -13.70 3.82 -4.79
CA SER A 24 -13.51 5.21 -5.21
C SER A 24 -13.00 6.08 -4.07
N GLU A 25 -13.60 5.98 -2.88
CA GLU A 25 -13.15 6.71 -1.70
C GLU A 25 -11.74 6.29 -1.27
N PHE A 26 -11.47 4.99 -1.24
CA PHE A 26 -10.16 4.46 -0.89
C PHE A 26 -9.08 4.93 -1.86
N ASP A 27 -9.32 4.84 -3.16
CA ASP A 27 -8.39 5.29 -4.19
C ASP A 27 -8.17 6.81 -4.14
N GLN A 28 -9.20 7.59 -3.81
CA GLN A 28 -9.07 9.02 -3.60
C GLN A 28 -8.17 9.32 -2.40
N LEU A 29 -8.39 8.66 -1.26
CA LEU A 29 -7.53 8.82 -0.08
C LEU A 29 -6.09 8.39 -0.35
N LEU A 30 -5.88 7.29 -1.08
CA LEU A 30 -4.54 6.86 -1.47
C LEU A 30 -3.80 7.92 -2.30
N ARG A 31 -4.49 8.63 -3.19
CA ARG A 31 -3.88 9.68 -4.01
C ARG A 31 -3.72 10.99 -3.25
N ASP A 32 -4.82 11.50 -2.69
CA ASP A 32 -4.92 12.89 -2.20
C ASP A 32 -4.36 13.04 -0.78
N TYR A 33 -4.44 11.98 0.03
CA TYR A 33 -3.97 12.01 1.42
C TYR A 33 -2.66 11.25 1.59
N VAL A 34 -2.57 10.00 1.13
CA VAL A 34 -1.37 9.17 1.32
C VAL A 34 -0.23 9.57 0.38
N GLY A 35 -0.56 10.07 -0.83
CA GLY A 35 0.43 10.51 -1.83
C GLY A 35 0.88 9.42 -2.81
N ARG A 36 0.03 8.43 -3.11
CA ARG A 36 0.33 7.37 -4.10
C ARG A 36 0.06 7.85 -5.54
N PRO A 37 0.79 7.30 -6.54
CA PRO A 37 1.81 6.28 -6.43
C PRO A 37 3.16 6.82 -5.93
N THR A 38 3.81 6.04 -5.09
CA THR A 38 5.19 6.31 -4.66
C THR A 38 6.18 5.99 -5.78
N PRO A 39 7.30 6.73 -5.91
CA PRO A 39 8.27 6.50 -6.98
C PRO A 39 9.05 5.19 -6.78
N LEU A 40 9.52 4.63 -7.90
CA LEU A 40 10.52 3.57 -7.92
C LEU A 40 11.88 4.21 -8.19
N TYR A 41 12.78 4.16 -7.21
CA TYR A 41 14.08 4.84 -7.26
C TYR A 41 15.21 3.86 -7.59
N PHE A 42 15.99 4.13 -8.63
CA PHE A 42 17.19 3.34 -8.94
C PHE A 42 18.36 3.75 -8.04
N ALA A 43 18.78 2.85 -7.16
CA ALA A 43 19.86 3.12 -6.22
C ALA A 43 21.22 2.76 -6.82
N SER A 44 21.79 3.66 -7.64
CA SER A 44 23.05 3.44 -8.36
C SER A 44 24.22 3.02 -7.46
N ARG A 45 24.43 3.73 -6.34
CA ARG A 45 25.52 3.44 -5.39
C ARG A 45 25.42 2.05 -4.75
N LEU A 46 24.20 1.62 -4.41
CA LEU A 46 23.96 0.27 -3.90
C LEU A 46 24.15 -0.76 -5.01
N SER A 47 23.68 -0.42 -6.22
CA SER A 47 23.78 -1.29 -7.38
C SER A 47 25.23 -1.58 -7.75
N GLU A 48 26.09 -0.56 -7.74
CA GLU A 48 27.54 -0.69 -7.93
C GLU A 48 28.17 -1.54 -6.84
N LYS A 49 27.82 -1.30 -5.57
CA LYS A 49 28.38 -2.02 -4.42
C LYS A 49 28.09 -3.53 -4.48
N TYR A 50 26.91 -3.93 -4.94
CA TYR A 50 26.47 -5.32 -4.96
C TYR A 50 26.46 -5.94 -6.37
N ASN A 51 26.98 -5.23 -7.37
CA ASN A 51 27.03 -5.63 -8.77
C ASN A 51 25.68 -6.18 -9.30
N THR A 52 24.59 -5.52 -8.94
CA THR A 52 23.21 -5.88 -9.37
C THR A 52 22.34 -4.64 -9.47
N LYS A 53 21.20 -4.68 -10.16
CA LYS A 53 20.29 -3.52 -10.26
C LYS A 53 19.37 -3.47 -9.05
N ILE A 54 19.58 -2.48 -8.17
CA ILE A 54 18.76 -2.27 -6.97
C ILE A 54 17.81 -1.10 -7.20
N TYR A 55 16.51 -1.37 -7.04
CA TYR A 55 15.45 -0.37 -7.06
C TYR A 55 14.76 -0.33 -5.69
N LEU A 56 14.50 0.87 -5.18
CA LEU A 56 13.76 1.10 -3.96
C LEU A 56 12.36 1.56 -4.29
N LYS A 57 11.35 0.80 -3.85
CA LYS A 57 9.95 1.25 -3.87
C LYS A 57 9.76 2.18 -2.67
N ARG A 58 9.55 3.47 -2.93
CA ARG A 58 9.63 4.54 -1.92
C ARG A 58 8.36 4.70 -1.06
N GLU A 59 7.90 3.61 -0.41
CA GLU A 59 6.77 3.69 0.54
C GLU A 59 7.08 4.58 1.76
N ASP A 60 8.37 4.88 2.01
CA ASP A 60 8.81 5.87 3.00
C ASP A 60 8.32 7.30 2.70
N LEU A 61 7.89 7.58 1.46
CA LEU A 61 7.34 8.87 1.06
C LEU A 61 5.83 8.99 1.26
N CYS A 62 5.16 7.94 1.73
CA CYS A 62 3.76 8.03 2.12
C CYS A 62 3.59 9.03 3.28
N HIS A 63 2.42 9.65 3.41
CA HIS A 63 2.16 10.74 4.36
C HIS A 63 2.61 10.45 5.82
N THR A 64 2.44 9.23 6.31
CA THR A 64 2.86 8.79 7.66
C THR A 64 4.27 8.17 7.73
N GLY A 65 5.00 8.14 6.61
CA GLY A 65 6.34 7.55 6.49
C GLY A 65 6.38 6.02 6.39
N CYS A 66 5.22 5.34 6.39
CA CYS A 66 5.08 3.90 6.18
C CYS A 66 3.62 3.55 5.84
N THR A 67 3.42 2.49 5.05
CA THR A 67 2.14 1.77 4.88
C THR A 67 2.03 0.59 5.82
#